data_AF-A0A815KJT4-F1
#
_entry.id   AF-A0A815KJT4-F1
#
_cell.length_a   1.000
_cell.length_b   1.000
_cell.length_c   1.000
_cell.angle_alpha   90.00
_cell.angle_beta   90.00
_cell.angle_gamma   90.00
#
_symmetry.space_group_name_H-M   'P 1'
#
loop_
_entity.id
_entity.type
_entity.pdbx_description
1 polymer ?
#
loop_
_entity_poly.entity_id
_entity_poly.type
_entity_poly.pdbx_seq_one_letter_code
_entity_poly.pdbx_strand_id
1 'polypeptide(L)'
;MIRAYAQSDRRAWDVKLPQLAFALRTVINDSTGESPSFLMFGREPRLPIDVLLGSINPSDDHPVNDRDVRVYRDRLTANLLPAFNFL
;
A
#
# COMPACT_ATOMS: atom_id res chain seq x y z
N MET A 1 -11.71 -10.80 2.66
CA MET A 1 -11.99 -9.46 2.12
C MET A 1 -12.61 -9.51 0.72
N ILE A 2 -11.89 -9.92 -0.34
CA ILE A 2 -12.39 -9.87 -1.73
C ILE A 2 -13.65 -10.73 -1.97
N ARG A 3 -13.70 -11.96 -1.42
CA ARG A 3 -14.88 -12.85 -1.53
C ARG A 3 -16.15 -12.26 -0.89
N ALA A 4 -16.02 -11.60 0.26
CA ALA A 4 -17.14 -10.97 0.94
C ALA A 4 -17.70 -9.77 0.16
N TYR A 5 -16.81 -9.03 -0.52
CA TYR A 5 -17.18 -7.90 -1.37
C TYR A 5 -17.82 -8.33 -2.70
N ALA A 6 -17.32 -9.40 -3.32
CA ALA A 6 -17.90 -9.98 -4.54
C ALA A 6 -19.27 -10.65 -4.31
N GLN A 7 -19.54 -11.14 -3.09
CA GLN A 7 -20.84 -11.70 -2.72
C GLN A 7 -21.91 -10.63 -2.51
N SER A 8 -21.53 -9.43 -2.06
CA SER A 8 -22.47 -8.34 -1.76
C SER A 8 -22.96 -7.64 -3.02
N ASP A 9 -22.15 -7.60 -4.10
CA ASP A 9 -22.52 -6.90 -5.33
C ASP A 9 -22.11 -7.68 -6.60
N ARG A 10 -22.75 -8.83 -6.79
CA ARG A 10 -22.38 -9.82 -7.83
C ARG A 10 -22.47 -9.30 -9.28
N ARG A 11 -23.10 -8.14 -9.50
CA ARG A 11 -23.34 -7.56 -10.84
C ARG A 11 -22.44 -6.37 -11.17
N ALA A 12 -21.77 -5.76 -10.18
CA ALA A 12 -20.91 -4.59 -10.35
C ALA A 12 -19.52 -4.76 -9.68
N TRP A 13 -19.17 -6.01 -9.35
CA TRP A 13 -17.92 -6.34 -8.65
C TRP A 13 -16.68 -5.91 -9.45
N ASP A 14 -16.76 -5.92 -10.77
CA ASP A 14 -15.75 -5.51 -11.73
C ASP A 14 -15.56 -4.00 -11.75
N VAL A 15 -16.65 -3.23 -11.70
CA VAL A 15 -16.63 -1.75 -11.64
C VAL A 15 -16.00 -1.25 -10.33
N LYS A 16 -16.24 -1.97 -9.23
CA LYS A 16 -15.69 -1.63 -7.91
C LYS A 16 -14.32 -2.24 -7.63
N LEU A 17 -13.83 -3.13 -8.51
CA LEU A 17 -12.54 -3.79 -8.38
C LEU A 17 -11.36 -2.79 -8.25
N PRO A 18 -11.28 -1.69 -9.04
CA PRO A 18 -10.21 -0.73 -8.90
C PRO A 18 -10.19 -0.03 -7.54
N GLN A 19 -11.37 0.21 -6.95
CA GLN A 19 -11.54 0.84 -5.64
C GLN A 19 -11.07 -0.11 -4.54
N LEU A 20 -11.44 -1.38 -4.63
CA LEU A 20 -10.98 -2.41 -3.70
C LEU A 20 -9.47 -2.65 -3.81
N ALA A 21 -8.94 -2.69 -5.04
CA ALA A 21 -7.51 -2.82 -5.29
C ALA A 21 -6.74 -1.60 -4.76
N PHE A 22 -7.32 -0.40 -4.83
CA PHE A 22 -6.74 0.79 -4.19
C PHE A 22 -6.70 0.63 -2.67
N ALA A 23 -7.83 0.30 -2.04
CA ALA A 23 -7.90 0.09 -0.60
C ALA A 23 -6.90 -0.97 -0.11
N LEU A 24 -6.78 -2.11 -0.81
CA LEU A 24 -5.80 -3.15 -0.46
C LEU A 24 -4.35 -2.68 -0.58
N ARG A 25 -4.05 -1.75 -1.49
CA ARG A 25 -2.71 -1.23 -1.70
C ARG A 25 -2.33 -0.15 -0.69
N THR A 26 -3.29 0.53 -0.07
CA THR A 26 -3.04 1.63 0.88
C THR A 26 -3.35 1.25 2.33
N VAL A 27 -4.00 0.11 2.58
CA VAL A 27 -4.23 -0.39 3.94
C VAL A 27 -2.91 -0.87 4.54
N ILE A 28 -2.63 -0.41 5.76
CA ILE A 28 -1.53 -0.90 6.59
C ILE A 28 -1.74 -2.39 6.86
N ASN A 29 -0.73 -3.20 6.57
CA ASN A 29 -0.76 -4.61 6.89
C ASN A 29 -0.25 -4.82 8.33
N ASP A 30 -1.06 -5.45 9.19
CA ASP A 30 -0.74 -5.71 10.60
C ASP A 30 0.57 -6.47 10.81
N SER A 31 0.97 -7.31 9.85
CA SER A 31 2.22 -8.08 9.94
C SER A 31 3.46 -7.24 9.64
N THR A 32 3.34 -6.21 8.80
CA THR A 32 4.47 -5.39 8.35
C THR A 32 4.44 -3.97 8.91
N GLY A 33 3.32 -3.53 9.48
CA GLY A 33 3.12 -2.17 9.99
C GLY A 33 3.04 -1.09 8.91
N GLU A 34 3.08 -1.46 7.63
CA GLU A 34 3.22 -0.56 6.48
C GLU A 34 2.26 -0.97 5.35
N SER A 35 1.92 -0.03 4.47
CA SER A 35 1.06 -0.30 3.31
C SER A 35 1.84 -0.93 2.14
N PRO A 36 1.23 -1.81 1.33
CA PRO A 36 1.89 -2.35 0.14
C PRO A 36 2.41 -1.29 -0.85
N SER A 37 1.73 -0.15 -0.97
CA SER A 37 2.17 0.95 -1.85
C SER A 37 3.44 1.60 -1.33
N PHE A 38 3.48 1.89 -0.03
CA PHE A 38 4.68 2.37 0.63
C PHE A 38 5.82 1.35 0.46
N LEU A 39 5.50 0.05 0.58
CA LEU A 39 6.50 -0.98 0.43
C LEU A 39 7.08 -1.11 -1.00
N MET A 40 6.29 -0.83 -2.03
CA MET A 40 6.75 -0.93 -3.43
C MET A 40 7.42 0.34 -3.94
N PHE A 41 6.91 1.50 -3.51
CA PHE A 41 7.26 2.79 -4.13
C PHE A 41 7.90 3.78 -3.15
N GLY A 42 8.01 3.44 -1.86
CA GLY A 42 8.50 4.33 -0.81
C GLY A 42 7.57 5.50 -0.49
N ARG A 43 6.37 5.53 -1.08
CA ARG A 43 5.37 6.60 -0.91
C ARG A 43 3.97 6.05 -1.11
N GLU A 44 3.00 6.76 -0.56
CA GLU A 44 1.59 6.50 -0.81
C GLU A 44 1.14 7.04 -2.18
N PRO A 45 0.12 6.41 -2.81
CA PRO A 45 -0.41 6.88 -4.08
C PRO A 45 -1.16 8.20 -3.89
N ARG A 46 -0.82 9.20 -4.71
CA ARG A 46 -1.54 10.49 -4.74
C ARG A 46 -2.82 10.37 -5.56
N LEU A 47 -3.94 10.78 -4.98
CA LEU A 47 -5.22 10.85 -5.65
C LEU A 47 -5.38 12.19 -6.38
N PRO A 48 -6.20 12.27 -7.46
CA PRO A 48 -6.48 13.54 -8.14
C PRO A 48 -7.03 14.62 -7.21
N ILE A 49 -7.79 14.21 -6.18
CA ILE A 49 -8.32 15.11 -5.16
C ILE A 49 -7.21 15.71 -4.29
N ASP A 50 -6.15 14.95 -3.99
CA ASP A 50 -5.00 15.43 -3.21
C ASP A 50 -4.26 16.54 -3.96
N VAL A 51 -4.16 16.41 -5.29
CA VAL A 51 -3.58 17.43 -6.16
C VAL A 51 -4.43 18.70 -6.15
N LEU A 52 -5.76 18.56 -6.23
CA LEU A 52 -6.69 19.68 -6.23
C LEU A 52 -6.68 20.44 -4.89
N LEU A 53 -6.52 19.72 -3.77
CA LEU A 53 -6.44 20.30 -2.43
C LEU A 53 -5.03 20.82 -2.08
N GLY A 54 -4.04 20.65 -2.94
CA GLY A 54 -2.65 21.01 -2.64
C GLY A 54 -2.08 20.23 -1.45
N SER A 55 -2.59 19.02 -1.20
CA SER A 55 -2.11 18.14 -0.15
C SER A 55 -0.66 17.76 -0.43
N ILE A 56 0.25 18.24 0.43
CA ILE A 56 1.63 17.78 0.48
C ILE A 56 1.59 16.48 1.29
N ASN A 57 1.80 15.33 0.63
CA ASN A 57 1.95 14.09 1.37
C ASN A 57 3.26 14.23 2.18
N PRO A 58 3.27 14.04 3.51
CA PRO A 58 4.50 14.14 4.30
C PRO A 58 5.60 13.18 3.81
N SER A 59 5.25 12.14 3.04
CA SER A 59 6.18 11.25 2.35
C SER A 59 6.97 11.92 1.22
N ASP A 60 6.45 12.98 0.62
CA ASP A 60 7.06 13.64 -0.54
C ASP A 60 8.19 14.61 -0.14
N ASP A 61 8.30 14.94 1.14
CA ASP A 61 9.34 15.81 1.70
C ASP A 61 10.59 15.02 2.15
N HIS A 62 10.53 13.68 2.08
CA HIS A 62 11.71 12.84 2.20
C HIS A 62 12.34 12.69 0.80
N PRO A 63 13.43 13.41 0.46
CA PRO A 63 14.19 13.08 -0.73
C PRO A 63 14.60 11.62 -0.59
N VAL A 64 14.21 10.78 -1.55
CA VAL A 64 14.59 9.37 -1.58
C VAL A 64 16.11 9.30 -1.58
N ASN A 65 16.70 9.18 -0.40
CA ASN A 65 18.12 9.00 -0.24
C ASN A 65 18.39 7.53 -0.53
N ASP A 66 19.43 7.22 -1.30
CA ASP A 66 19.86 5.84 -1.57
C ASP A 66 20.05 5.01 -0.28
N ARG A 67 20.32 5.71 0.84
CA ARG A 67 20.39 5.13 2.18
C ARG A 67 19.04 4.67 2.72
N ASP A 68 17.97 5.40 2.44
CA ASP A 68 16.61 5.10 2.89
C ASP A 68 16.07 3.87 2.15
N VAL A 69 16.38 3.72 0.86
CA VAL A 69 16.02 2.53 0.06
C VAL A 69 16.67 1.26 0.61
N ARG A 70 17.94 1.33 1.03
CA ARG A 70 18.65 0.18 1.62
C ARG A 70 18.08 -0.21 2.98
N VAL A 71 17.87 0.76 3.86
CA VAL A 71 17.25 0.53 5.18
C VAL A 71 15.84 -0.05 5.03
N TYR A 72 15.09 0.49 4.08
CA TYR A 72 13.75 0.03 3.74
C TYR A 72 13.77 -1.43 3.24
N ARG A 73 14.65 -1.77 2.30
CA ARG A 73 14.86 -3.15 1.83
C ARG A 73 15.22 -4.09 2.99
N ASP A 74 16.15 -3.69 3.86
CA ASP A 74 16.61 -4.56 4.96
C ASP A 74 15.47 -4.83 5.95
N ARG A 75 14.66 -3.82 6.28
CA ARG A 75 13.44 -3.98 7.09
C ARG A 75 12.41 -4.86 6.39
N LEU A 76 12.17 -4.66 5.10
CA LEU A 76 11.24 -5.47 4.32
C LEU A 76 11.67 -6.94 4.34
N THR A 77 12.96 -7.20 4.11
CA THR A 77 13.49 -8.57 4.07
C THR A 77 13.41 -9.22 5.46
N ALA A 78 13.73 -8.47 6.51
CA ALA A 78 13.62 -8.92 7.90
C ALA A 78 12.17 -9.23 8.32
N ASN A 79 11.18 -8.54 7.76
CA ASN A 79 9.77 -8.76 8.07
C ASN A 79 9.11 -9.84 7.18
N LEU A 80 9.53 -9.95 5.92
CA LEU A 80 8.99 -10.96 4.99
C LEU A 80 9.55 -12.36 5.26
N LEU A 81 10.82 -12.49 5.63
CA LEU A 81 11.45 -13.80 5.89
C LEU A 81 10.72 -14.59 7.00
N PRO A 82 10.39 -14.01 8.16
CA PRO A 82 9.60 -14.69 9.19
C PRO A 82 8.20 -15.03 8.68
N ALA A 83 7.51 -14.07 8.05
CA ALA A 83 6.14 -14.26 7.60
C ALA A 83 5.98 -15.38 6.57
N PHE A 84 7.00 -15.61 5.73
CA PHE A 84 7.01 -16.68 4.74
C PHE A 84 7.42 -18.04 5.31
N ASN A 85 8.21 -18.07 6.38
CA ASN A 85 8.66 -19.30 7.05
C ASN A 85 7.62 -19.93 8.00
N PHE A 86 6.49 -19.26 8.24
CA PHE A 86 5.36 -19.79 9.02
C PHE A 86 4.28 -20.49 8.16
N LEU A 87 4.51 -20.66 6.85
CA LEU A 87 3.75 -21.53 5.94
C LEU A 87 4.52 -22.83 5.67
#